data_AF-A0A6V7H749-F1
#
_entry.id   AF-A0A6V7H749-F1
#
_cell.length_a   1.000
_cell.length_b   1.000
_cell.length_c   1.000
_cell.angle_alpha   90.00
_cell.angle_beta   90.00
_cell.angle_gamma   90.00
#
_symmetry.space_group_name_H-M   'P 1'
#
loop_
_entity.id
_entity.type
_entity.pdbx_description
1 polymer ?
#
loop_
_entity_poly.entity_id
_entity_poly.type
_entity_poly.pdbx_seq_one_letter_code
_entity_poly.pdbx_strand_id
1 'polypeptide(L)'
;MDMDTFDQTHYCIEKIREKNVHKFEEKSTNGSLNAVPSTLKFIFDSGNFKIQEKKVEIMNYFLKPCPIRFLPLETDYFRFKNVYQRTWLNPGSVFKLKILFIPDEDRDYNDILKICYFNDQTIQIKIYAEMTIKFSFPTVVNFGNVPLGRTVSYKIPIHSHAEKDFSFAIILFNGGSCVDVYPRRGRVKLKQKPVTIVVIYRPLRYISMNFQIRIFISDLCKAPHVINFYAYTRPGLLR
;
A
#
# COMPACT_ATOMS: atom_id res chain seq x y z
N MET A 1 66.85 -61.33 -27.34
CA MET A 1 66.12 -62.01 -26.23
C MET A 1 66.04 -60.94 -25.18
N ASP A 2 64.94 -60.18 -25.19
CA ASP A 2 64.80 -58.96 -24.42
C ASP A 2 63.43 -58.88 -23.76
N MET A 3 63.47 -58.36 -22.54
CA MET A 3 62.43 -58.23 -21.53
C MET A 3 61.30 -57.24 -21.88
N ASP A 4 60.13 -57.54 -21.30
CA ASP A 4 59.17 -56.66 -20.62
C ASP A 4 58.84 -55.28 -21.21
N THR A 5 57.57 -55.08 -21.59
CA THR A 5 56.59 -54.38 -20.73
C THR A 5 55.22 -54.37 -21.40
N PHE A 6 54.27 -55.09 -20.80
CA PHE A 6 52.86 -55.09 -21.20
C PHE A 6 52.18 -53.79 -20.74
N ASP A 7 51.52 -53.16 -21.70
CA ASP A 7 50.88 -51.85 -21.65
C ASP A 7 49.60 -51.88 -20.79
N GLN A 8 49.70 -51.43 -19.54
CA GLN A 8 48.59 -51.32 -18.58
C GLN A 8 47.74 -50.05 -18.75
N THR A 9 47.95 -49.23 -19.79
CA THR A 9 47.28 -47.93 -19.89
C THR A 9 45.93 -47.94 -20.60
N HIS A 10 45.61 -48.99 -21.37
CA HIS A 10 44.38 -49.01 -22.16
C HIS A 10 43.12 -49.54 -21.45
N TYR A 11 43.23 -50.23 -20.31
CA TYR A 11 42.06 -50.74 -19.57
C TYR A 11 41.42 -49.69 -18.63
N CYS A 12 42.10 -48.57 -18.37
CA CYS A 12 41.60 -47.54 -17.45
C CYS A 12 40.78 -46.43 -18.13
N ILE A 13 40.77 -46.31 -19.46
CA ILE A 13 40.12 -45.18 -20.14
C ILE A 13 38.67 -45.47 -20.55
N GLU A 14 38.30 -46.71 -20.86
CA GLU A 14 36.90 -47.02 -21.21
C GLU A 14 35.98 -47.20 -19.98
N LYS A 15 36.51 -47.63 -18.83
CA LYS A 15 35.72 -47.75 -17.60
C LYS A 15 35.40 -46.40 -16.92
N ILE A 16 36.04 -45.32 -17.37
CA ILE A 16 35.79 -43.94 -16.92
C ILE A 16 34.77 -43.23 -17.82
N ARG A 17 34.59 -43.68 -19.07
CA ARG A 17 33.62 -43.08 -20.01
C ARG A 17 32.20 -43.62 -19.88
N GLU A 18 32.00 -44.83 -19.33
CA GLU A 18 30.66 -45.41 -19.16
C GLU A 18 30.07 -45.28 -17.75
N LYS A 19 30.77 -44.63 -16.80
CA LYS A 19 30.28 -44.47 -15.41
C LYS A 19 29.84 -43.06 -15.00
N ASN A 20 29.89 -42.08 -15.91
CA ASN A 20 29.53 -40.69 -15.62
C ASN A 20 28.36 -40.14 -16.45
N VAL A 21 27.54 -41.00 -17.07
CA VAL A 21 26.36 -40.57 -17.86
C VAL A 21 25.03 -40.83 -17.14
N HIS A 22 25.04 -41.45 -15.96
CA HIS A 22 23.83 -41.50 -15.14
C HIS A 22 24.07 -40.98 -13.72
N LYS A 23 23.26 -39.97 -13.39
CA LYS A 23 22.76 -39.64 -12.04
C LYS A 23 23.53 -38.54 -11.29
N PHE A 24 23.41 -37.32 -11.80
CA PHE A 24 23.01 -36.20 -10.94
C PHE A 24 21.78 -35.52 -11.55
N GLU A 25 20.68 -36.29 -11.61
CA GLU A 25 19.41 -35.66 -11.22
C GLU A 25 19.61 -35.26 -9.74
N GLU A 26 20.02 -34.02 -9.48
CA GLU A 26 19.89 -33.39 -8.16
C GLU A 26 18.39 -33.36 -7.83
N LYS A 27 17.89 -34.50 -7.34
CA LYS A 27 16.64 -34.59 -6.60
C LYS A 27 16.69 -33.54 -5.50
N SER A 28 15.83 -32.54 -5.62
CA SER A 28 15.41 -31.56 -4.61
C SER A 28 16.47 -31.27 -3.55
N THR A 29 17.33 -30.29 -3.82
CA THR A 29 18.05 -29.64 -2.73
C THR A 29 17.02 -29.14 -1.71
N ASN A 30 17.00 -29.73 -0.50
CA ASN A 30 16.03 -29.48 0.57
C ASN A 30 16.19 -28.07 1.20
N GLY A 31 16.23 -27.03 0.38
CA GLY A 31 16.31 -25.64 0.81
C GLY A 31 15.58 -24.74 -0.16
N SER A 32 15.25 -23.54 0.30
CA SER A 32 14.60 -22.51 -0.51
C SER A 32 15.29 -21.17 -0.30
N LEU A 33 15.13 -20.27 -1.27
CA LEU A 33 15.42 -18.85 -1.07
C LEU A 33 14.11 -18.16 -0.73
N ASN A 34 14.03 -17.51 0.43
CA ASN A 34 12.80 -16.83 0.86
C ASN A 34 13.04 -15.34 0.97
N ALA A 35 12.02 -14.53 0.63
CA ALA A 35 12.01 -13.10 0.85
C ALA A 35 10.86 -12.71 1.79
N VAL A 36 11.17 -11.95 2.83
CA VAL A 36 10.21 -11.50 3.84
C VAL A 36 10.31 -9.99 4.01
N PRO A 37 9.22 -9.23 3.82
CA PRO A 37 7.94 -9.69 3.29
C PRO A 37 8.00 -9.99 1.78
N SER A 38 7.14 -10.89 1.29
CA SER A 38 6.97 -11.17 -0.14
C SER A 38 6.17 -10.07 -0.87
N THR A 39 5.50 -9.21 -0.11
CA THR A 39 4.79 -8.02 -0.62
C THR A 39 5.15 -6.80 0.23
N LEU A 40 5.64 -5.76 -0.43
CA LEU A 40 6.06 -4.51 0.20
C LEU A 40 5.07 -3.40 -0.15
N LYS A 41 4.33 -2.92 0.85
CA LYS A 41 3.34 -1.86 0.68
C LYS A 41 3.81 -0.55 1.27
N PHE A 42 3.88 0.52 0.50
CA PHE A 42 4.07 1.90 0.92
C PHE A 42 2.73 2.64 0.94
N ILE A 43 2.62 3.65 1.80
CA ILE A 43 1.46 4.53 1.88
C ILE A 43 2.00 5.95 1.93
N PHE A 44 1.54 6.83 1.04
CA PHE A 44 1.95 8.22 1.04
C PHE A 44 0.73 9.14 0.91
N ASP A 45 0.86 10.36 1.41
CA ASP A 45 -0.22 11.34 1.35
C ASP A 45 -0.10 12.15 0.05
N SER A 46 -1.23 12.44 -0.60
CA SER A 46 -1.26 13.32 -1.79
C SER A 46 -0.60 14.67 -1.49
N GLY A 47 0.25 15.12 -2.41
CA GLY A 47 1.07 16.33 -2.28
C GLY A 47 2.27 16.19 -1.33
N ASN A 48 2.47 15.04 -0.69
CA ASN A 48 3.60 14.79 0.20
C ASN A 48 4.57 13.78 -0.43
N PHE A 49 5.50 14.30 -1.23
CA PHE A 49 6.49 13.52 -1.98
C PHE A 49 7.72 13.12 -1.15
N LYS A 50 7.54 12.84 0.14
CA LYS A 50 8.63 12.42 1.00
C LYS A 50 9.10 11.02 0.61
N ILE A 51 10.41 10.89 0.37
CA ILE A 51 11.06 9.61 0.11
C ILE A 51 10.87 8.69 1.32
N GLN A 52 10.42 7.46 1.05
CA GLN A 52 10.24 6.42 2.06
C GLN A 52 11.24 5.28 1.86
N GLU A 53 11.60 4.58 2.93
CA GLU A 53 12.46 3.40 2.89
C GLU A 53 11.74 2.24 3.60
N LYS A 54 11.74 1.06 2.99
CA LYS A 54 11.38 -0.19 3.67
C LYS A 54 12.42 -1.27 3.40
N LYS A 55 12.46 -2.26 4.31
CA LYS A 55 13.44 -3.35 4.27
C LYS A 55 12.76 -4.65 3.85
N VAL A 56 13.50 -5.44 3.09
CA VAL A 56 13.17 -6.83 2.75
C VAL A 56 14.35 -7.70 3.13
N GLU A 57 14.07 -8.80 3.79
CA GLU A 57 15.07 -9.78 4.22
C GLU A 57 15.03 -10.99 3.29
N ILE A 58 16.17 -11.34 2.70
CA ILE A 58 16.34 -12.48 1.81
C ILE A 58 17.15 -13.53 2.58
N MET A 59 16.58 -14.72 2.73
CA MET A 59 17.13 -15.78 3.57
C MET A 59 17.48 -16.99 2.73
N ASN A 60 18.70 -17.50 2.92
CA ASN A 60 19.16 -18.72 2.27
C ASN A 60 18.94 -19.94 3.19
N TYR A 61 17.96 -20.79 2.86
CA TYR A 61 17.73 -22.08 3.53
C TYR A 61 18.36 -23.26 2.80
N PHE A 62 19.15 -23.03 1.75
CA PHE A 62 19.97 -24.07 1.16
C PHE A 62 21.16 -24.42 2.06
N LEU A 63 21.54 -25.69 2.05
CA LEU A 63 22.76 -26.17 2.72
C LEU A 63 24.05 -25.75 1.99
N LYS A 64 23.94 -25.11 0.82
CA LYS A 64 25.05 -24.58 0.01
C LYS A 64 24.93 -23.06 -0.20
N PRO A 65 26.05 -22.34 -0.41
CA PRO A 65 26.02 -20.94 -0.78
C PRO A 65 25.15 -20.71 -2.03
N CYS A 66 24.25 -19.74 -1.94
CA CYS A 66 23.27 -19.42 -2.98
C CYS A 66 23.70 -18.14 -3.73
N PRO A 67 23.99 -18.22 -5.03
CA PRO A 67 24.24 -17.03 -5.83
C PRO A 67 22.91 -16.31 -6.07
N ILE A 68 22.86 -15.03 -5.73
CA ILE A 68 21.72 -14.16 -6.00
C ILE A 68 22.11 -13.04 -6.96
N ARG A 69 21.19 -12.72 -7.86
CA ARG A 69 21.28 -11.59 -8.80
C ARG A 69 19.97 -10.82 -8.79
N PHE A 70 20.06 -9.52 -8.55
CA PHE A 70 18.90 -8.63 -8.59
C PHE A 70 18.68 -8.18 -10.03
N LEU A 71 17.47 -8.37 -10.54
CA LEU A 71 17.07 -7.75 -11.80
C LEU A 71 16.70 -6.29 -11.56
N PRO A 72 16.94 -5.40 -12.55
CA PRO A 72 16.48 -4.02 -12.46
C PRO A 72 14.96 -3.99 -12.28
N LEU A 73 14.50 -2.99 -11.54
CA LEU A 73 13.08 -2.69 -11.40
C LEU A 73 12.54 -2.17 -12.73
N GLU A 74 11.23 -2.36 -12.94
CA GLU A 74 10.58 -1.92 -14.17
C GLU A 74 10.36 -0.41 -14.17
N THR A 75 10.35 0.22 -12.99
CA THR A 75 10.13 1.65 -12.81
C THR A 75 11.26 2.34 -12.03
N ASP A 76 11.42 3.65 -12.22
CA ASP A 76 12.42 4.46 -11.51
C ASP A 76 11.97 4.94 -10.12
N TYR A 77 10.69 4.69 -9.77
CA TYR A 77 10.04 5.11 -8.52
C TYR A 77 10.48 4.28 -7.33
N PHE A 78 10.93 3.06 -7.58
CA PHE A 78 11.50 2.19 -6.59
C PHE A 78 13.00 2.03 -6.88
N ARG A 79 13.82 2.19 -5.85
CA ARG A 79 15.27 2.06 -6.00
C ARG A 79 15.86 1.29 -4.85
N PHE A 80 16.84 0.45 -5.12
CA PHE A 80 17.71 -0.11 -4.10
C PHE A 80 19.15 0.29 -4.41
N LYS A 81 19.87 0.77 -3.40
CA LYS A 81 21.27 1.20 -3.55
C LYS A 81 22.21 0.16 -2.95
N ASN A 82 23.46 0.19 -3.40
CA ASN A 82 24.58 -0.56 -2.82
C ASN A 82 24.40 -2.07 -2.85
N VAL A 83 23.84 -2.58 -3.94
CA VAL A 83 23.71 -4.02 -4.16
C VAL A 83 24.62 -4.39 -5.31
N TYR A 84 25.60 -5.26 -5.04
CA TYR A 84 26.40 -5.85 -6.11
C TYR A 84 25.46 -6.67 -7.01
N GLN A 85 25.62 -6.50 -8.32
CA GLN A 85 24.75 -7.13 -9.31
C GLN A 85 24.70 -8.66 -9.14
N ARG A 86 25.76 -9.25 -8.57
CA ARG A 86 25.80 -10.65 -8.15
C ARG A 86 26.44 -10.75 -6.75
N THR A 87 25.85 -11.52 -5.84
CA THR A 87 26.37 -11.79 -4.49
C THR A 87 26.09 -13.23 -4.11
N TRP A 88 26.91 -13.81 -3.23
CA TRP A 88 26.69 -15.13 -2.68
C TRP A 88 26.14 -15.03 -1.26
N LEU A 89 25.03 -15.72 -0.99
CA LEU A 89 24.47 -15.86 0.34
C LEU A 89 24.88 -17.19 0.95
N ASN A 90 25.52 -17.17 2.11
CA ASN A 90 25.88 -18.40 2.82
C ASN A 90 24.63 -19.10 3.39
N PRO A 91 24.67 -20.42 3.60
CA PRO A 91 23.61 -21.15 4.30
C PRO A 91 23.24 -20.49 5.64
N GLY A 92 21.95 -20.32 5.89
CA GLY A 92 21.42 -19.71 7.12
C GLY A 92 21.63 -18.20 7.25
N SER A 93 22.24 -17.54 6.24
CA SER A 93 22.45 -16.09 6.27
C SER A 93 21.23 -15.30 5.79
N VAL A 94 21.17 -14.04 6.23
CA VAL A 94 20.10 -13.09 5.88
C VAL A 94 20.72 -11.87 5.21
N PHE A 95 20.28 -11.56 3.99
CA PHE A 95 20.59 -10.33 3.30
C PHE A 95 19.48 -9.30 3.48
N LYS A 96 19.83 -8.11 3.98
CA LYS A 96 18.86 -7.03 4.20
C LYS A 96 18.91 -6.04 3.07
N LEU A 97 17.92 -6.09 2.19
CA LEU A 97 17.74 -5.15 1.10
C LEU A 97 16.91 -3.95 1.58
N LYS A 98 17.35 -2.74 1.26
CA LYS A 98 16.59 -1.50 1.46
C LYS A 98 16.01 -1.05 0.12
N ILE A 99 14.70 -0.90 0.08
CA ILE A 99 13.96 -0.39 -1.08
C ILE A 99 13.46 1.01 -0.73
N LEU A 100 13.87 1.97 -1.55
CA LEU A 100 13.46 3.36 -1.52
C LEU A 100 12.25 3.53 -2.44
N PHE A 101 11.25 4.27 -1.98
CA PHE A 101 10.12 4.73 -2.76
C PHE A 101 10.22 6.25 -2.92
N ILE A 102 10.21 6.70 -4.18
CA ILE A 102 10.38 8.10 -4.60
C ILE A 102 9.16 8.46 -5.47
N PRO A 103 8.08 8.99 -4.87
CA PRO A 103 6.92 9.43 -5.63
C PRO A 103 7.23 10.73 -6.38
N ASP A 104 6.70 10.86 -7.60
CA ASP A 104 6.77 12.06 -8.44
C ASP A 104 5.39 12.72 -8.64
N GLU A 105 4.35 11.89 -8.65
CA GLU A 105 2.96 12.28 -8.91
C GLU A 105 1.97 11.71 -7.88
N ASP A 106 0.78 12.29 -7.85
CA ASP A 106 -0.33 11.87 -7.01
C ASP A 106 -1.09 10.68 -7.65
N ARG A 107 -0.46 9.51 -7.63
CA ARG A 107 -1.01 8.25 -8.16
C ARG A 107 -0.56 7.02 -7.39
N ASP A 108 -1.21 5.89 -7.62
CA ASP A 108 -0.73 4.61 -7.11
C ASP A 108 0.44 4.09 -7.97
N TYR A 109 1.40 3.42 -7.33
CA TYR A 109 2.55 2.82 -8.01
C TYR A 109 2.61 1.32 -7.74
N ASN A 110 3.08 0.57 -8.73
CA ASN A 110 3.35 -0.85 -8.59
C ASN A 110 4.66 -1.21 -9.30
N ASP A 111 5.35 -2.20 -8.76
CA ASP A 111 6.56 -2.77 -9.37
C ASP A 111 6.77 -4.19 -8.83
N ILE A 112 7.65 -4.96 -9.48
CA ILE A 112 8.00 -6.31 -9.07
C ILE A 112 9.52 -6.43 -9.07
N LEU A 113 10.10 -6.58 -7.87
CA LEU A 113 11.51 -6.94 -7.75
C LEU A 113 11.69 -8.43 -8.00
N LYS A 114 12.45 -8.78 -9.04
CA LYS A 114 12.80 -10.17 -9.37
C LYS A 114 14.24 -10.45 -8.94
N ILE A 115 14.44 -11.54 -8.20
CA ILE A 115 15.76 -12.00 -7.75
C ILE A 115 16.00 -13.37 -8.35
N CYS A 116 16.98 -13.47 -9.24
CA CYS A 116 17.43 -14.72 -9.82
C CYS A 116 18.37 -15.44 -8.84
N TYR A 117 18.20 -16.74 -8.71
CA TYR A 117 19.07 -17.65 -8.00
C TYR A 117 19.20 -18.95 -8.81
N PHE A 118 19.96 -19.94 -8.32
CA PHE A 118 20.27 -21.24 -8.97
C PHE A 118 19.52 -21.57 -10.28
N ASN A 119 20.26 -21.83 -11.36
CA ASN A 119 19.70 -22.26 -12.66
C ASN A 119 18.55 -21.35 -13.15
N ASP A 120 18.71 -20.03 -12.99
CA ASP A 120 17.75 -19.01 -13.38
C ASP A 120 16.36 -19.12 -12.74
N GLN A 121 16.25 -19.82 -11.60
CA GLN A 121 15.07 -19.72 -10.75
C GLN A 121 14.90 -18.30 -10.23
N THR A 122 13.64 -17.87 -10.03
CA THR A 122 13.35 -16.49 -9.59
C THR A 122 12.42 -16.47 -8.39
N ILE A 123 12.75 -15.65 -7.39
CA ILE A 123 11.78 -15.19 -6.41
C ILE A 123 11.31 -13.78 -6.78
N GLN A 124 10.06 -13.47 -6.43
CA GLN A 124 9.44 -12.18 -6.74
C GLN A 124 8.97 -11.51 -5.45
N ILE A 125 9.25 -10.21 -5.33
CA ILE A 125 8.71 -9.36 -4.28
C ILE A 125 7.83 -8.32 -4.95
N LYS A 126 6.53 -8.35 -4.64
CA LYS A 126 5.57 -7.37 -5.17
C LYS A 126 5.70 -6.08 -4.39
N ILE A 127 5.78 -4.95 -5.07
CA ILE A 127 5.91 -3.64 -4.45
C ILE A 127 4.71 -2.80 -4.87
N TYR A 128 4.05 -2.21 -3.87
CA TYR A 128 2.91 -1.32 -4.06
C TYR A 128 3.14 -0.04 -3.29
N ALA A 129 2.79 1.10 -3.87
CA ALA A 129 2.61 2.34 -3.14
C ALA A 129 1.20 2.85 -3.37
N GLU A 130 0.43 2.97 -2.28
CA GLU A 130 -0.93 3.48 -2.32
C GLU A 130 -0.94 4.95 -1.89
N MET A 131 -1.50 5.80 -2.74
CA MET A 131 -1.77 7.18 -2.41
C MET A 131 -2.97 7.26 -1.48
N THR A 132 -2.86 8.10 -0.45
CA THR A 132 -3.96 8.47 0.44
C THR A 132 -4.26 9.95 0.32
N ILE A 133 -5.51 10.29 0.02
CA ILE A 133 -5.97 11.67 0.03
C ILE A 133 -6.62 11.93 1.39
N LYS A 134 -6.00 12.80 2.18
CA LYS A 134 -6.54 13.21 3.48
C LYS A 134 -7.40 14.45 3.28
N PHE A 135 -8.70 14.29 3.50
CA PHE A 135 -9.59 15.44 3.66
C PHE A 135 -9.59 15.88 5.11
N SER A 136 -9.44 17.18 5.36
CA SER A 136 -9.45 17.78 6.70
C SER A 136 -10.87 17.99 7.24
N PHE A 137 -11.69 16.93 7.21
CA PHE A 137 -13.03 16.97 7.79
C PHE A 137 -12.98 16.76 9.31
N PRO A 138 -13.83 17.46 10.09
CA PRO A 138 -13.96 17.21 11.52
C PRO A 138 -14.58 15.82 11.76
N THR A 139 -14.22 15.18 12.87
CA THR A 139 -14.86 13.91 13.30
C THR A 139 -16.06 14.14 14.21
N VAL A 140 -16.07 15.25 14.94
CA VAL A 140 -17.13 15.65 15.86
C VAL A 140 -17.43 17.13 15.68
N VAL A 141 -18.72 17.47 15.64
CA VAL A 141 -19.21 18.86 15.63
C VAL A 141 -20.29 19.01 16.68
N ASN A 142 -20.16 20.04 17.52
CA ASN A 142 -21.16 20.35 18.54
C ASN A 142 -21.82 21.69 18.21
N PHE A 143 -23.13 21.67 17.95
CA PHE A 143 -23.93 22.88 17.76
C PHE A 143 -24.23 23.62 19.07
N GLY A 144 -23.93 23.01 20.21
CA GLY A 144 -24.21 23.55 21.53
C GLY A 144 -25.72 23.61 21.81
N ASN A 145 -26.13 24.66 22.51
CA ASN A 145 -27.53 24.89 22.86
C ASN A 145 -28.23 25.66 21.74
N VAL A 146 -29.25 25.04 21.15
CA VAL A 146 -30.06 25.63 20.08
C VAL A 146 -31.49 25.82 20.57
N PRO A 147 -32.01 27.06 20.63
CA PRO A 147 -33.39 27.30 21.05
C PRO A 147 -34.40 26.63 20.10
N LEU A 148 -35.53 26.20 20.63
CA LEU A 148 -36.63 25.62 19.84
C LEU A 148 -37.03 26.55 18.68
N GLY A 149 -37.19 26.00 17.49
CA GLY A 149 -37.59 26.75 16.28
C GLY A 149 -36.49 27.61 15.65
N ARG A 150 -35.35 27.83 16.33
CA ARG A 150 -34.18 28.50 15.74
C ARG A 150 -33.42 27.53 14.85
N THR A 151 -32.69 28.08 13.90
CA THR A 151 -31.89 27.29 12.95
C THR A 151 -30.42 27.61 13.16
N VAL A 152 -29.58 26.58 13.22
CA VAL A 152 -28.13 26.69 13.19
C VAL A 152 -27.59 25.92 12.00
N SER A 153 -26.46 26.34 11.46
CA SER A 153 -25.81 25.63 10.36
C SER A 153 -24.31 25.49 10.57
N TYR A 154 -23.75 24.39 10.05
CA TYR A 154 -22.33 24.13 10.00
C TYR A 154 -21.91 23.93 8.55
N LYS A 155 -20.83 24.60 8.15
CA LYS A 155 -20.32 24.58 6.78
C LYS A 155 -19.07 23.70 6.70
N ILE A 156 -19.11 22.67 5.87
CA ILE A 156 -17.98 21.78 5.60
C ILE A 156 -17.48 22.07 4.18
N PRO A 157 -16.30 22.70 4.02
CA PRO A 157 -15.73 22.94 2.70
C PRO A 157 -15.08 21.66 2.15
N ILE A 158 -15.47 21.25 0.94
CA ILE A 158 -14.77 20.24 0.14
C ILE A 158 -13.89 20.97 -0.86
N HIS A 159 -12.57 20.87 -0.67
CA HIS A 159 -11.59 21.47 -1.56
C HIS A 159 -11.23 20.52 -2.71
N SER A 160 -10.90 21.08 -3.87
CA SER A 160 -10.29 20.34 -4.97
C SER A 160 -8.86 19.97 -4.58
N HIS A 161 -8.61 18.70 -4.27
CA HIS A 161 -7.27 18.19 -3.90
C HIS A 161 -6.65 17.28 -4.97
N ALA A 162 -7.44 16.78 -5.91
CA ALA A 162 -6.97 15.84 -6.93
C ALA A 162 -6.79 16.55 -8.28
N GLU A 163 -5.87 16.02 -9.11
CA GLU A 163 -5.73 16.40 -10.53
C GLU A 163 -6.90 15.92 -11.40
N LYS A 164 -7.86 15.21 -10.81
CA LYS A 164 -9.06 14.71 -11.46
C LYS A 164 -10.32 15.26 -10.81
N ASP A 165 -11.35 15.42 -11.63
CA ASP A 165 -12.71 15.64 -11.17
C ASP A 165 -13.15 14.46 -10.29
N PHE A 166 -13.86 14.75 -9.20
CA PHE A 166 -14.43 13.72 -8.34
C PHE A 166 -15.87 14.04 -7.98
N SER A 167 -16.67 13.02 -7.70
CA SER A 167 -18.03 13.19 -7.21
C SER A 167 -18.10 12.86 -5.73
N PHE A 168 -19.02 13.49 -5.02
CA PHE A 168 -19.29 13.18 -3.63
C PHE A 168 -20.77 12.90 -3.40
N ALA A 169 -21.05 12.09 -2.39
CA ALA A 169 -22.38 11.80 -1.91
C ALA A 169 -22.41 11.81 -0.38
N ILE A 170 -23.51 12.27 0.18
CA ILE A 170 -23.68 12.45 1.62
C ILE A 170 -24.90 11.69 2.07
N ILE A 171 -24.72 10.89 3.12
CA ILE A 171 -25.79 10.14 3.76
C ILE A 171 -25.95 10.64 5.19
N LEU A 172 -27.17 11.04 5.54
CA LEU A 172 -27.57 11.46 6.87
C LEU A 172 -28.21 10.29 7.61
N PHE A 173 -27.78 10.05 8.85
CA PHE A 173 -28.31 9.04 9.75
C PHE A 173 -28.81 9.71 11.03
N ASN A 174 -29.96 9.26 11.53
CA ASN A 174 -30.57 9.71 12.80
C ASN A 174 -30.89 11.22 12.90
N GLY A 175 -30.93 11.96 11.79
CA GLY A 175 -31.28 13.40 11.80
C GLY A 175 -32.78 13.71 11.91
N GLY A 176 -33.64 12.78 11.52
CA GLY A 176 -35.10 12.98 11.48
C GLY A 176 -35.51 14.20 10.63
N SER A 177 -36.62 14.86 10.99
CA SER A 177 -37.11 16.08 10.35
C SER A 177 -36.47 17.38 10.87
N CYS A 178 -35.62 17.29 11.88
CA CYS A 178 -34.96 18.46 12.49
C CYS A 178 -33.62 18.79 11.82
N VAL A 179 -33.10 17.90 10.95
CA VAL A 179 -31.80 18.06 10.32
C VAL A 179 -31.95 17.97 8.81
N ASP A 180 -31.28 18.86 8.09
CA ASP A 180 -31.12 18.74 6.65
C ASP A 180 -29.67 19.02 6.23
N VAL A 181 -29.30 18.49 5.07
CA VAL A 181 -27.94 18.60 4.52
C VAL A 181 -28.02 18.84 3.03
N TYR A 182 -27.35 19.90 2.56
CA TYR A 182 -27.29 20.24 1.15
C TYR A 182 -25.90 20.78 0.75
N PRO A 183 -25.38 20.45 -0.46
CA PRO A 183 -25.92 19.46 -1.40
C PRO A 183 -25.65 18.02 -0.93
N ARG A 184 -26.60 17.10 -1.14
CA ARG A 184 -26.41 15.67 -0.80
C ARG A 184 -25.52 14.93 -1.80
N ARG A 185 -25.44 15.42 -3.02
CA ARG A 185 -24.56 14.90 -4.07
C ARG A 185 -24.02 16.07 -4.88
N GLY A 186 -22.80 15.94 -5.39
CA GLY A 186 -22.21 16.97 -6.22
C GLY A 186 -20.96 16.47 -6.92
N ARG A 187 -20.45 17.28 -7.84
CA ARG A 187 -19.18 17.05 -8.53
C ARG A 187 -18.23 18.20 -8.21
N VAL A 188 -16.99 17.86 -7.89
CA VAL A 188 -15.89 18.80 -7.70
C VAL A 188 -14.96 18.71 -8.90
N LYS A 189 -14.86 19.81 -9.66
CA LYS A 189 -13.94 19.92 -10.80
C LYS A 189 -12.54 20.32 -10.37
N LEU A 190 -11.56 20.01 -11.21
CA LEU A 190 -10.18 20.45 -11.04
C LEU A 190 -10.08 21.96 -10.81
N LYS A 191 -9.29 22.37 -9.79
CA LYS A 191 -8.96 23.77 -9.46
C LYS A 191 -10.17 24.70 -9.22
N GLN A 192 -11.35 24.14 -8.98
CA GLN A 192 -12.52 24.96 -8.69
C GLN A 192 -12.52 25.47 -7.23
N LYS A 193 -13.36 26.47 -6.97
CA LYS A 193 -13.61 26.95 -5.60
C LYS A 193 -14.21 25.85 -4.72
N PRO A 194 -13.91 25.81 -3.42
CA PRO A 194 -14.41 24.75 -2.53
C PRO A 194 -15.93 24.64 -2.56
N VAL A 195 -16.44 23.41 -2.72
CA VAL A 195 -17.87 23.16 -2.62
C VAL A 195 -18.23 23.08 -1.14
N THR A 196 -19.14 23.93 -0.69
CA THR A 196 -19.54 23.97 0.71
C THR A 196 -20.77 23.10 0.93
N ILE A 197 -20.63 22.10 1.79
CA ILE A 197 -21.75 21.36 2.35
C ILE A 197 -22.28 22.15 3.54
N VAL A 198 -23.59 22.37 3.58
CA VAL A 198 -24.26 23.01 4.69
C VAL A 198 -25.09 21.97 5.42
N VAL A 199 -24.76 21.75 6.69
CA VAL A 199 -25.52 20.94 7.62
C VAL A 199 -26.38 21.88 8.44
N ILE A 200 -27.70 21.69 8.41
CA ILE A 200 -28.67 22.56 9.04
C ILE A 200 -29.38 21.79 10.14
N TYR A 201 -29.46 22.36 11.34
CA TYR A 201 -30.24 21.82 12.45
C TYR A 201 -31.27 22.85 12.92
N ARG A 202 -32.53 22.41 12.99
CA ARG A 202 -33.69 23.16 13.45
C ARG A 202 -34.50 22.30 14.43
N PRO A 203 -34.30 22.45 15.75
CA PRO A 203 -35.08 21.71 16.74
C PRO A 203 -36.57 22.02 16.63
N LEU A 204 -37.38 20.97 16.44
CA LEU A 204 -38.85 21.04 16.43
C LEU A 204 -39.48 20.57 17.73
N ARG A 205 -38.70 19.94 18.61
CA ARG A 205 -39.12 19.40 19.91
C ARG A 205 -37.99 19.60 20.92
N TYR A 206 -38.32 19.56 22.22
CA TYR A 206 -37.35 19.63 23.32
C TYR A 206 -36.57 18.31 23.46
N ILE A 207 -35.68 18.07 22.51
CA ILE A 207 -34.83 16.87 22.48
C ILE A 207 -33.37 17.25 22.34
N SER A 208 -32.49 16.46 22.96
CA SER A 208 -31.08 16.41 22.58
C SER A 208 -30.97 15.60 21.30
N MET A 209 -30.25 16.13 20.31
CA MET A 209 -30.08 15.48 19.02
C MET A 209 -28.66 14.97 18.88
N ASN A 210 -28.53 13.71 18.48
CA ASN A 210 -27.28 13.12 18.00
C ASN A 210 -27.55 12.50 16.64
N PHE A 211 -26.82 12.97 15.64
CA PHE A 211 -26.95 12.46 14.28
C PHE A 211 -25.58 12.33 13.63
N GLN A 212 -25.52 11.51 12.59
CA GLN A 212 -24.28 11.22 11.90
C GLN A 212 -24.40 11.54 10.42
N ILE A 213 -23.35 12.12 9.87
CA ILE A 213 -23.20 12.31 8.44
C ILE A 213 -22.03 11.46 7.94
N ARG A 214 -22.23 10.78 6.81
CA ARG A 214 -21.19 10.06 6.09
C ARG A 214 -20.95 10.70 4.73
N ILE A 215 -19.71 11.11 4.47
CA ILE A 215 -19.28 11.72 3.21
C ILE A 215 -18.52 10.66 2.41
N PHE A 216 -19.07 10.31 1.26
CA PHE A 216 -18.45 9.43 0.27
C PHE A 216 -17.84 10.29 -0.83
N ILE A 217 -16.59 10.02 -1.18
CA ILE A 217 -15.89 10.70 -2.26
C ILE A 217 -15.42 9.62 -3.24
N SER A 218 -16.01 9.61 -4.42
CA SER A 218 -15.71 8.65 -5.49
C SER A 218 -14.22 8.70 -5.84
N ASP A 219 -13.63 7.53 -6.02
CA ASP A 219 -12.27 7.33 -6.56
C ASP A 219 -11.11 7.94 -5.76
N LEU A 220 -11.39 8.57 -4.60
CA LEU A 220 -10.40 9.19 -3.71
C LEU A 220 -10.41 8.59 -2.29
N CYS A 221 -11.57 8.10 -1.83
CA CYS A 221 -11.68 7.51 -0.49
C CYS A 221 -12.16 6.06 -0.57
N LYS A 222 -11.39 5.13 0.01
CA LYS A 222 -11.79 3.71 0.15
C LYS A 222 -12.91 3.52 1.17
N ALA A 223 -13.02 4.43 2.14
CA ALA A 223 -14.04 4.43 3.18
C ALA A 223 -14.66 5.82 3.35
N PRO A 224 -15.95 5.93 3.73
CA PRO A 224 -16.59 7.21 3.96
C PRO A 224 -16.01 7.91 5.19
N HIS A 225 -15.91 9.24 5.10
CA HIS A 225 -15.60 10.07 6.27
C HIS A 225 -16.85 10.21 7.13
N VAL A 226 -16.72 9.93 8.42
CA VAL A 226 -17.82 9.94 9.37
C VAL A 226 -17.70 11.14 10.30
N ILE A 227 -18.77 11.92 10.40
CA ILE A 227 -18.86 13.10 11.26
C ILE A 227 -20.05 12.92 12.20
N ASN A 228 -19.81 13.00 13.51
CA ASN A 228 -20.85 12.93 14.52
C ASN A 228 -21.24 14.34 14.97
N PHE A 229 -22.53 14.61 14.98
CA PHE A 229 -23.10 15.90 15.38
C PHE A 229 -23.89 15.77 16.67
N TYR A 230 -23.72 16.76 17.54
CA TYR A 230 -24.42 16.85 18.81
C TYR A 230 -25.09 18.23 18.93
N ALA A 231 -26.30 18.25 19.46
CA ALA A 231 -27.01 19.49 19.77
C ALA A 231 -27.95 19.29 20.96
N TYR A 232 -28.14 20.35 21.75
CA TYR A 232 -29.05 20.36 22.89
C TYR A 232 -30.14 21.41 22.66
N THR A 233 -31.39 21.06 22.94
CA THR A 233 -32.50 22.02 22.83
C THR A 233 -32.86 22.56 24.21
N ARG A 234 -32.90 23.89 24.36
CA ARG A 234 -33.41 24.54 25.59
C ARG A 234 -34.80 25.14 25.36
N PRO A 235 -35.67 25.15 26.38
CA PRO A 235 -36.80 26.06 26.46
C PRO A 235 -36.31 27.48 26.24
N GLY A 236 -36.76 28.10 25.15
CA GLY A 236 -36.56 29.52 24.94
C GLY A 236 -37.41 30.26 25.96
N LEU A 237 -36.90 30.49 27.17
CA LEU A 237 -37.48 31.52 28.03
C LEU A 237 -37.21 32.84 27.33
N LEU A 238 -38.26 33.41 26.72
CA LEU A 238 -38.32 34.82 26.39
C LEU A 238 -38.09 35.58 27.72
N ARG A 239 -36.95 36.26 27.82
CA ARG A 239 -36.82 37.41 28.71
C ARG A 239 -37.23 38.65 27.94
#